data_AF-A0A5C7QHT7-F1
#
_entry.id   AF-A0A5C7QHT7-F1
#
_cell.length_a   1.000
_cell.length_b   1.000
_cell.length_c   1.000
_cell.angle_alpha   90.00
_cell.angle_beta   90.00
_cell.angle_gamma   90.00
#
_symmetry.space_group_name_H-M   'P 1'
#
loop_
_entity.id
_entity.type
_entity.pdbx_description
1 polymer ?
#
loop_
_entity_poly.entity_id
_entity_poly.type
_entity_poly.pdbx_seq_one_letter_code
_entity_poly.pdbx_strand_id
1 'polypeptide(L)'
;MRLDPRTPDRLIHAARRFERIEQRFAEFSGALAWFKSPQCPLRQVTVEQGEDPRCVIASFGTTRVVLRLHLVVPDDGVAAGQVICIRSQPKLGTADSLVTWFMFDAHGRTSFELGADGDPVEMEQHAVEILLHVLEAATRPVEPEVNPFDRAAGSQNANARL
;
A
#
# COMPACT_ATOMS: atom_id res chain seq x y z
N MET A 1 -38.82 -0.70 2.81
CA MET A 1 -37.58 -0.52 2.03
C MET A 1 -37.43 -1.75 1.14
N ARG A 2 -37.63 -1.66 -0.19
CA ARG A 2 -37.44 -2.79 -1.10
C ARG A 2 -35.98 -2.78 -1.57
N LEU A 3 -35.20 -3.78 -1.16
CA LEU A 3 -33.85 -3.97 -1.68
C LEU A 3 -33.95 -4.34 -3.17
N ASP A 4 -33.12 -3.70 -4.01
CA ASP A 4 -33.01 -4.04 -5.43
C ASP A 4 -32.61 -5.53 -5.54
N PRO A 5 -33.34 -6.36 -6.31
CA PRO A 5 -33.03 -7.78 -6.46
C PRO A 5 -31.62 -8.06 -7.00
N ARG A 6 -30.92 -7.06 -7.55
CA ARG A 6 -29.52 -7.15 -8.01
C ARG A 6 -28.48 -6.83 -6.94
N THR A 7 -28.91 -6.38 -5.76
CA THR A 7 -28.02 -6.04 -4.63
C THR A 7 -27.22 -7.24 -4.15
N PRO A 8 -27.81 -8.44 -3.97
CA PRO A 8 -27.06 -9.63 -3.53
C PRO A 8 -25.94 -10.00 -4.52
N ASP A 9 -26.23 -10.00 -5.82
CA ASP A 9 -25.23 -10.34 -6.85
C ASP A 9 -24.06 -9.36 -6.85
N ARG A 10 -24.34 -8.05 -6.74
CA ARG A 10 -23.31 -7.02 -6.63
C ARG A 10 -22.42 -7.21 -5.40
N LEU A 11 -23.01 -7.56 -4.26
CA LEU A 11 -22.27 -7.84 -3.02
C LEU A 11 -21.40 -9.10 -3.15
N ILE A 12 -21.92 -10.16 -3.77
CA ILE A 12 -21.15 -11.39 -4.04
C ILE A 12 -19.98 -11.11 -4.98
N HIS A 13 -20.19 -10.32 -6.04
CA HIS A 13 -19.12 -9.94 -6.96
C HIS A 13 -18.04 -9.09 -6.28
N ALA A 14 -18.42 -8.14 -5.43
CA ALA A 14 -17.48 -7.33 -4.65
C ALA A 14 -16.67 -8.19 -3.66
N ALA A 15 -17.33 -9.09 -2.93
CA ALA A 15 -16.68 -9.99 -1.97
C ALA A 15 -15.64 -10.89 -2.67
N ARG A 16 -15.99 -11.50 -3.81
CA ARG A 16 -15.04 -12.31 -4.60
C ARG A 16 -13.87 -11.50 -5.14
N ARG A 17 -14.07 -10.22 -5.44
CA ARG A 17 -12.97 -9.33 -5.86
C ARG A 17 -12.04 -9.04 -4.68
N PHE A 18 -12.57 -8.81 -3.48
CA PHE A 18 -11.75 -8.63 -2.29
C PHE A 18 -10.94 -9.89 -1.94
N GLU A 19 -11.53 -11.08 -2.02
CA GLU A 19 -10.78 -12.34 -1.84
C GLU A 19 -9.60 -12.43 -2.81
N ARG A 20 -9.80 -12.04 -4.08
CA ARG A 20 -8.70 -12.00 -5.06
C ARG A 20 -7.65 -10.95 -4.73
N ILE A 21 -8.05 -9.78 -4.27
CA ILE A 21 -7.13 -8.70 -3.86
C ILE A 21 -6.25 -9.18 -2.69
N GLU A 22 -6.84 -9.84 -1.70
CA GLU A 22 -6.10 -10.42 -0.57
C GLU A 22 -5.15 -11.53 -1.04
N GLN A 23 -5.60 -12.39 -1.96
CA GLN A 23 -4.74 -13.41 -2.55
C GLN A 23 -3.53 -12.79 -3.26
N ARG A 24 -3.73 -11.74 -4.06
CA ARG A 24 -2.64 -11.03 -4.75
C ARG A 24 -1.65 -10.40 -3.77
N PHE A 25 -2.15 -9.86 -2.66
CA PHE A 25 -1.27 -9.35 -1.60
C PHE A 25 -0.48 -10.47 -0.91
N ALA A 26 -1.09 -11.64 -0.70
CA ALA A 26 -0.40 -12.79 -0.14
C ALA A 26 0.69 -13.33 -1.10
N GLU A 27 0.42 -13.36 -2.41
CA GLU A 27 1.40 -13.70 -3.45
C GLU A 27 2.57 -12.71 -3.46
N PHE A 28 2.28 -11.40 -3.39
CA PHE A 28 3.28 -10.36 -3.21
C PHE A 28 4.15 -10.59 -1.95
N SER A 29 3.53 -10.82 -0.79
CA SER A 29 4.26 -11.13 0.45
C SER A 29 5.12 -12.40 0.30
N GLY A 30 4.59 -13.42 -0.39
CA GLY A 30 5.30 -14.65 -0.71
C GLY A 30 6.53 -14.44 -1.58
N ALA A 31 6.44 -13.60 -2.61
CA ALA A 31 7.57 -13.24 -3.47
C ALA A 31 8.70 -12.55 -2.69
N LEU A 32 8.36 -11.75 -1.67
CA LEU A 32 9.35 -11.13 -0.78
C LEU A 32 10.11 -12.13 0.10
N ALA A 33 9.70 -13.39 0.17
CA ALA A 33 10.50 -14.44 0.82
C ALA A 33 11.86 -14.62 0.16
N TRP A 34 12.06 -14.16 -1.09
CA TRP A 34 13.36 -14.11 -1.74
C TRP A 34 14.44 -13.40 -0.90
N PHE A 35 14.09 -12.37 -0.12
CA PHE A 35 15.03 -11.68 0.77
C PHE A 35 15.63 -12.59 1.85
N LYS A 36 14.95 -13.68 2.21
CA LYS A 36 15.43 -14.70 3.16
C LYS A 36 16.36 -15.71 2.51
N SER A 37 16.49 -15.71 1.18
CA SER A 37 17.31 -16.66 0.45
C SER A 37 18.80 -16.49 0.78
N PRO A 38 19.55 -17.60 0.98
CA PRO A 38 21.01 -17.56 1.02
C PRO A 38 21.66 -17.03 -0.27
N GLN A 39 20.92 -16.85 -1.35
CA GLN A 39 21.45 -16.27 -2.60
C GLN A 39 21.16 -14.78 -2.74
N CYS A 40 20.33 -14.20 -1.87
CA CYS A 40 20.02 -12.77 -1.91
C CYS A 40 21.26 -11.93 -1.57
N PRO A 41 21.70 -11.01 -2.45
CA PRO A 41 22.83 -10.12 -2.17
C PRO A 41 22.48 -9.02 -1.16
N LEU A 42 21.19 -8.69 -0.98
CA LEU A 42 20.70 -7.61 -0.12
C LEU A 42 20.53 -8.07 1.33
N ARG A 43 21.63 -8.47 1.98
CA ARG A 43 21.64 -9.02 3.35
C ARG A 43 21.13 -8.09 4.46
N GLN A 44 21.14 -6.80 4.20
CA GLN A 44 20.70 -5.78 5.15
C GLN A 44 19.19 -5.54 5.10
N VAL A 45 18.50 -6.10 4.11
CA VAL A 45 17.05 -6.04 4.00
C VAL A 45 16.45 -7.26 4.67
N THR A 46 15.57 -7.04 5.63
CA THR A 46 14.77 -8.10 6.24
C THR A 46 13.30 -7.88 5.92
N VAL A 47 12.57 -8.98 5.69
CA VAL A 47 11.13 -8.97 5.48
C VAL A 47 10.49 -10.00 6.39
N GLU A 48 9.50 -9.56 7.15
CA GLU A 48 8.68 -10.37 8.03
C GLU A 48 7.20 -10.12 7.79
N GLN A 49 6.39 -11.16 7.96
CA GLN A 49 4.95 -11.00 7.99
C GLN A 49 4.57 -10.41 9.36
N GLY A 50 3.73 -9.39 9.37
CA GLY A 50 3.16 -8.84 10.61
C GLY A 50 2.17 -9.81 11.26
N GLU A 51 1.67 -9.45 12.44
CA GLU A 51 0.62 -10.23 13.13
C GLU A 51 -0.67 -10.33 12.31
N ASP A 52 -0.96 -9.30 11.52
CA ASP A 52 -2.05 -9.27 10.55
C ASP A 52 -1.55 -9.82 9.19
N PRO A 53 -2.26 -10.78 8.55
CA PRO A 53 -1.94 -11.26 7.21
C PRO A 53 -1.92 -10.15 6.15
N ARG A 54 -2.59 -9.03 6.39
CA ARG A 54 -2.61 -7.82 5.55
C ARG A 54 -1.44 -6.88 5.81
N CYS A 55 -0.43 -7.32 6.54
CA CYS A 55 0.69 -6.49 6.99
C CYS A 55 2.03 -7.15 6.68
N VAL A 56 2.86 -6.48 5.89
CA VAL A 56 4.25 -6.87 5.66
C VAL A 56 5.15 -5.83 6.28
N ILE A 57 6.19 -6.28 6.96
CA ILE A 57 7.16 -5.41 7.62
C ILE A 57 8.51 -5.63 6.95
N ALA A 58 9.11 -4.55 6.48
CA ALA A 58 10.44 -4.57 5.92
C ALA A 58 11.36 -3.63 6.68
N SER A 59 12.63 -4.02 6.81
CA SER A 59 13.63 -3.18 7.46
C SER A 59 14.91 -3.10 6.64
N PHE A 60 15.56 -1.94 6.68
CA PHE A 60 16.88 -1.69 6.13
C PHE A 60 17.67 -0.78 7.08
N GLY A 61 18.74 -1.32 7.66
CA GLY A 61 19.51 -0.62 8.69
C GLY A 61 18.65 -0.27 9.92
N THR A 62 18.47 1.01 10.20
CA THR A 62 17.60 1.52 11.28
C THR A 62 16.18 1.87 10.83
N THR A 63 15.91 1.79 9.52
CA THR A 63 14.61 2.14 8.94
C THR A 63 13.73 0.90 8.93
N ARG A 64 12.52 1.03 9.47
CA ARG A 64 11.47 0.02 9.41
C ARG A 64 10.27 0.60 8.68
N VAL A 65 9.69 -0.15 7.76
CA VAL A 65 8.48 0.22 7.04
C VAL A 65 7.44 -0.88 7.20
N VAL A 66 6.20 -0.47 7.45
CA VAL A 66 5.02 -1.32 7.53
C VAL A 66 4.17 -1.07 6.29
N LEU A 67 4.00 -2.10 5.47
CA LEU A 67 3.13 -2.12 4.31
C LEU A 67 1.80 -2.76 4.74
N ARG A 68 0.73 -1.98 4.74
CA ARG A 68 -0.61 -2.45 5.16
C ARG A 68 -1.60 -2.40 4.02
N LEU A 69 -2.24 -3.53 3.74
CA LEU A 69 -3.33 -3.64 2.80
C LEU A 69 -4.65 -3.12 3.40
N HIS A 70 -5.29 -2.23 2.66
CA HIS A 70 -6.65 -1.77 2.84
C HIS A 70 -7.49 -2.17 1.63
N LEU A 71 -8.69 -2.67 1.87
CA LEU A 71 -9.65 -2.98 0.82
C LEU A 71 -10.53 -1.75 0.60
N VAL A 72 -10.56 -1.23 -0.63
CA VAL A 72 -11.27 0.00 -0.96
C VAL A 72 -12.13 -0.18 -2.20
N VAL A 73 -13.17 0.65 -2.30
CA VAL A 73 -13.97 0.83 -3.51
C VAL A 73 -13.83 2.30 -3.89
N PRO A 74 -12.99 2.63 -4.90
CA PRO A 74 -12.83 4.00 -5.38
C PRO A 74 -14.12 4.52 -6.04
N ASP A 75 -14.11 5.78 -6.45
CA ASP A 75 -15.26 6.46 -7.06
C ASP A 75 -15.73 5.82 -8.37
N ASP A 76 -14.86 5.06 -9.04
CA ASP A 76 -15.19 4.26 -10.23
C ASP A 76 -16.02 3.01 -9.92
N GLY A 77 -16.21 2.69 -8.64
CA GLY A 77 -16.97 1.53 -8.15
C GLY A 77 -16.25 0.19 -8.29
N VAL A 78 -14.95 0.19 -8.64
CA VAL A 78 -14.17 -1.03 -8.87
C VAL A 78 -13.33 -1.35 -7.64
N ALA A 79 -13.70 -2.42 -6.93
CA ALA A 79 -12.92 -2.92 -5.78
C ALA A 79 -11.42 -3.03 -6.11
N ALA A 80 -10.59 -2.47 -5.22
CA ALA A 80 -9.14 -2.41 -5.35
C ALA A 80 -8.46 -2.60 -3.98
N GLY A 81 -7.19 -3.01 -4.01
CA GLY A 81 -6.31 -3.01 -2.85
C GLY A 81 -5.54 -1.71 -2.78
N GLN A 82 -5.42 -1.12 -1.59
CA GLN A 82 -4.54 0.00 -1.31
C GLN A 82 -3.47 -0.46 -0.33
N VAL A 83 -2.20 -0.31 -0.69
CA VAL A 83 -1.08 -0.57 0.23
C VAL A 83 -0.58 0.76 0.75
N ILE A 84 -0.71 0.97 2.07
CA ILE A 84 -0.18 2.15 2.76
C ILE A 84 1.16 1.77 3.38
N CYS A 85 2.21 2.53 3.05
CA CYS A 85 3.57 2.27 3.53
C CYS A 85 3.92 3.31 4.60
N ILE A 86 4.05 2.86 5.84
CA ILE A 86 4.31 3.72 7.00
C ILE A 86 5.71 3.43 7.52
N ARG A 87 6.56 4.44 7.58
CA ARG A 87 7.86 4.34 8.25
C ARG A 87 7.65 4.43 9.74
N SER A 88 8.17 3.44 10.44
CA SER A 88 8.28 3.41 11.89
C SER A 88 9.75 3.55 12.29
N GLN A 89 10.04 4.49 13.18
CA GLN A 89 11.38 4.70 13.75
C GLN A 89 11.34 4.56 15.27
N PRO A 90 11.07 3.34 15.81
CA PRO A 90 10.83 3.15 17.23
C PRO A 90 12.03 3.58 18.11
N LYS A 91 13.26 3.53 17.56
CA LYS A 91 14.48 3.92 18.27
C LYS A 91 14.70 5.42 18.39
N LEU A 92 14.00 6.24 17.59
CA LEU A 92 14.19 7.69 17.54
C LEU A 92 13.04 8.47 18.19
N GLY A 93 12.02 7.77 18.71
CA GLY A 93 10.84 8.41 19.30
C GLY A 93 10.01 9.24 18.30
N THR A 94 10.29 9.10 17.01
CA THR A 94 9.61 9.79 15.93
C THR A 94 8.24 9.16 15.70
N ALA A 95 7.23 9.99 15.49
CA ALA A 95 5.91 9.52 15.07
C ALA A 95 5.99 8.76 13.75
N ASP A 96 5.14 7.75 13.61
CA ASP A 96 4.95 7.02 12.36
C ASP A 96 4.61 8.02 11.24
N SER A 97 5.29 7.90 10.10
CA SER A 97 5.12 8.80 8.95
C SER A 97 4.76 8.02 7.69
N LEU A 98 3.78 8.52 6.94
CA LEU A 98 3.48 7.99 5.62
C LEU A 98 4.71 8.18 4.73
N VAL A 99 5.16 7.10 4.10
CA VAL A 99 6.25 7.12 3.12
C VAL A 99 5.67 7.28 1.72
N THR A 100 4.75 6.38 1.39
CA THR A 100 4.08 6.31 0.09
C THR A 100 2.87 5.38 0.21
N TRP A 101 2.08 5.31 -0.85
CA TRP A 101 0.99 4.35 -0.99
C TRP A 101 0.82 4.01 -2.47
N PHE A 102 0.21 2.87 -2.75
CA PHE A 102 -0.14 2.49 -4.10
C PHE A 102 -1.42 1.66 -4.13
N MET A 103 -2.07 1.66 -5.28
CA MET A 103 -3.26 0.85 -5.55
C MET A 103 -2.88 -0.36 -6.38
N PHE A 104 -3.70 -1.41 -6.32
CA PHE A 104 -3.68 -2.48 -7.28
C PHE A 104 -5.07 -3.10 -7.46
N ASP A 105 -5.34 -3.60 -8.67
CA ASP A 105 -6.59 -4.25 -9.01
C ASP A 105 -6.60 -5.75 -8.66
N ALA A 106 -7.73 -6.44 -8.91
CA ALA A 106 -7.84 -7.88 -8.69
C ALA A 106 -6.96 -8.73 -9.63
N HIS A 107 -6.34 -8.12 -10.64
CA HIS A 107 -5.35 -8.74 -11.52
C HIS A 107 -3.91 -8.51 -11.03
N GLY A 108 -3.71 -7.72 -9.98
CA GLY A 108 -2.40 -7.38 -9.44
C GLY A 108 -1.69 -6.27 -10.21
N ARG A 109 -2.39 -5.54 -11.10
CA ARG A 109 -1.82 -4.38 -11.78
C ARG A 109 -1.79 -3.22 -10.82
N THR A 110 -0.60 -2.67 -10.60
CA THR A 110 -0.39 -1.60 -9.62
C THR A 110 -0.52 -0.23 -10.26
N SER A 111 -0.79 0.80 -9.45
CA SER A 111 -0.57 2.20 -9.80
C SER A 111 0.89 2.63 -9.56
N PHE A 112 1.79 1.68 -9.34
CA PHE A 112 3.20 1.95 -9.06
C PHE A 112 3.92 2.08 -10.40
N GLU A 113 4.59 3.21 -10.59
CA GLU A 113 5.38 3.48 -11.80
C GLU A 113 6.85 3.16 -11.50
N LEU A 114 7.37 2.10 -12.14
CA LEU A 114 8.80 1.76 -12.08
C LEU A 114 9.47 2.19 -13.39
N GLY A 115 10.25 3.28 -13.35
CA GLY A 115 11.03 3.76 -14.50
C GLY A 115 10.48 5.02 -15.18
N ALA A 116 11.14 5.44 -16.25
CA ALA A 116 10.84 6.71 -16.94
C ALA A 116 9.55 6.67 -17.79
N ASP A 117 9.10 5.47 -18.15
CA ASP A 117 8.00 5.29 -19.10
C ASP A 117 6.61 5.22 -18.43
N GLY A 118 6.55 5.15 -17.09
CA GLY A 118 5.29 5.27 -16.33
C GLY A 118 4.34 4.08 -16.46
N ASP A 119 4.78 2.94 -16.98
CA ASP A 119 3.90 1.79 -17.18
C ASP A 119 3.54 1.11 -15.85
N PRO A 120 2.25 0.77 -15.62
CA PRO A 120 1.80 0.08 -14.43
C PRO A 120 2.40 -1.33 -14.38
N VAL A 121 3.01 -1.67 -13.24
CA VAL A 121 3.68 -2.96 -13.07
C VAL A 121 2.80 -4.01 -12.39
N GLU A 122 3.04 -5.28 -12.71
CA GLU A 122 2.41 -6.40 -12.00
C GLU A 122 3.07 -6.62 -10.64
N MET A 123 2.24 -6.61 -9.59
CA MET A 123 2.66 -6.58 -8.19
C MET A 123 3.53 -7.77 -7.80
N GLU A 124 3.18 -8.98 -8.23
CA GLU A 124 3.93 -10.20 -7.90
C GLU A 124 5.29 -10.23 -8.59
N GLN A 125 5.31 -9.93 -9.90
CA GLN A 125 6.53 -9.98 -10.71
C GLN A 125 7.56 -8.92 -10.30
N HIS A 126 7.08 -7.79 -9.79
CA HIS A 126 7.92 -6.65 -9.40
C HIS A 126 7.95 -6.44 -7.88
N ALA A 127 7.64 -7.47 -7.09
CA ALA A 127 7.50 -7.35 -5.64
C ALA A 127 8.78 -6.82 -4.98
N VAL A 128 9.94 -7.30 -5.45
CA VAL A 128 11.26 -6.89 -4.95
C VAL A 128 11.51 -5.42 -5.25
N GLU A 129 11.30 -4.99 -6.49
CA GLU A 129 11.49 -3.63 -6.96
C GLU A 129 10.58 -2.65 -6.23
N ILE A 130 9.30 -2.99 -6.07
CA ILE A 130 8.33 -2.21 -5.29
C ILE A 130 8.85 -2.02 -3.86
N LEU A 131 9.28 -3.10 -3.20
CA LEU A 131 9.76 -3.00 -1.82
C LEU A 131 11.01 -2.14 -1.69
N LEU A 132 11.96 -2.29 -2.63
CA LEU A 132 13.18 -1.51 -2.62
C LEU A 132 12.90 -0.02 -2.82
N HIS A 133 11.97 0.33 -3.70
CA HIS A 133 11.55 1.72 -3.89
C HIS A 133 10.89 2.29 -2.63
N VAL A 134 10.05 1.51 -1.95
CA VAL A 134 9.44 1.90 -0.67
C VAL A 134 10.51 2.14 0.40
N LEU A 135 11.50 1.24 0.51
CA LEU A 135 12.60 1.39 1.48
C LEU A 135 13.49 2.59 1.13
N GLU A 136 13.80 2.81 -0.14
CA GLU A 136 14.55 3.98 -0.60
C GLU A 136 13.83 5.27 -0.21
N ALA A 137 12.54 5.38 -0.51
CA ALA A 137 11.72 6.53 -0.12
C ALA A 137 11.70 6.73 1.40
N ALA A 138 11.65 5.64 2.18
CA ALA A 138 11.68 5.71 3.64
C ALA A 138 13.04 6.16 4.22
N THR A 139 14.14 6.06 3.47
CA THR A 139 15.44 6.58 3.90
C THR A 139 15.64 8.06 3.62
N ARG A 140 14.77 8.67 2.80
CA ARG A 140 14.85 10.11 2.51
C ARG A 140 14.44 10.92 3.76
N PRO A 141 15.05 12.09 3.97
CA PRO A 141 14.63 13.00 5.04
C PRO A 141 13.13 13.27 4.91
N VAL A 142 12.43 13.33 6.04
CA VAL A 142 11.06 13.83 6.07
C VAL A 142 11.14 15.32 5.83
N GLU A 143 10.85 15.75 4.61
CA GLU A 143 10.38 17.12 4.46
C GLU A 143 9.10 17.22 5.30
N PRO A 144 8.92 18.28 6.10
CA PRO A 144 7.70 18.48 6.87
C PRO A 144 6.54 18.66 5.89
N GLU A 145 5.94 17.56 5.43
CA GLU A 145 4.84 17.58 4.49
C GLU A 145 3.52 17.80 5.20
N VAL A 146 2.77 18.74 4.64
CA VAL A 146 1.37 19.04 4.92
C VAL A 146 0.58 17.75 4.80
N ASN A 147 -0.09 17.37 5.89
CA ASN A 147 -0.97 16.21 5.96
C ASN A 147 -1.90 16.15 4.72
N PRO A 148 -1.82 15.11 3.87
CA PRO A 148 -2.66 15.02 2.67
C PRO A 148 -4.15 14.91 3.02
N PHE A 149 -4.49 14.57 4.27
CA PHE A 149 -5.85 14.57 4.79
C PHE A 149 -6.37 15.97 5.19
N ASP A 150 -5.51 16.98 5.34
CA ASP A 150 -5.94 18.35 5.72
C ASP A 150 -6.60 19.10 4.56
N ARG A 151 -6.34 18.72 3.30
CA ARG A 151 -7.01 19.33 2.14
C ARG A 151 -8.51 19.03 2.07
N ALA A 152 -8.99 18.00 2.75
CA ALA A 152 -10.42 17.67 2.80
C ALA A 152 -11.21 18.58 3.76
N ALA A 153 -10.57 19.24 4.72
CA ALA A 153 -11.24 20.05 5.74
C ALA A 153 -11.30 21.57 5.42
N GLY A 154 -10.59 22.04 4.40
CA GLY A 154 -10.37 23.47 4.16
C GLY A 154 -11.41 24.22 3.32
N SER A 155 -12.39 23.55 2.70
CA SER A 155 -13.27 24.17 1.69
C SER A 155 -14.66 24.64 2.19
N GLN A 156 -14.80 25.07 3.45
CA GLN A 156 -16.09 25.57 3.95
C GLN A 156 -16.13 26.97 4.58
N ASN A 157 -15.02 27.71 4.68
CA ASN A 157 -15.02 29.04 5.33
C ASN A 157 -14.59 30.21 4.41
N ALA A 158 -15.17 30.32 3.21
CA ALA A 158 -14.94 31.47 2.32
C ALA A 158 -16.20 32.26 1.93
N ASN A 159 -17.38 32.01 2.52
CA ASN A 159 -18.60 32.79 2.23
C ASN A 159 -19.33 33.21 3.52
N ALA A 160 -18.70 34.08 4.30
CA ALA A 160 -19.39 34.87 5.32
C ALA A 160 -18.61 36.16 5.59
N ARG A 161 -18.60 37.07 4.61
CA ARG A 161 -18.33 38.52 4.77
C ARG A 161 -18.49 39.20 3.41
N LEU A 162 -19.72 39.56 3.07
CA LEU A 162 -20.10 40.76 2.32
C LEU A 162 -21.49 41.16 2.80
#